data_AF-A0A9D9LNS3-F1
#
_entry.id   AF-A0A9D9LNS3-F1
#
_cell.length_a   1.000
_cell.length_b   1.000
_cell.length_c   1.000
_cell.angle_alpha   90.00
_cell.angle_beta   90.00
_cell.angle_gamma   90.00
#
_symmetry.space_group_name_H-M   'P 1'
#
loop_
_entity.id
_entity.type
_entity.pdbx_description
1 polymer ?
#
loop_
_entity_poly.entity_id
_entity_poly.type
_entity_poly.pdbx_seq_one_letter_code
_entity_poly.pdbx_strand_id
1 'polypeptide(L)'
;MDVVDFCDFCNSLPNVDESLPFGDSTLVYKVGGRMFAAIGLDHPDHFVVKCDPERAIELRDRYEQVQPAWHFNKRHWNDIYFDGRLTDRELRAEITHSYLLVIQQNVTPKALRLQLLIAANAAGIEG
;
A
#
# COMPACT_ATOMS: atom_id res chain seq x y z
N MET A 1 -14.73 -0.86 3.27
CA MET A 1 -13.40 -1.10 3.86
C MET A 1 -13.23 -0.18 5.04
N ASP A 2 -12.91 -0.74 6.19
CA ASP A 2 -12.44 -0.02 7.38
C ASP A 2 -11.00 -0.45 7.74
N VAL A 3 -10.54 -0.07 8.93
CA VAL A 3 -9.20 -0.44 9.43
C VAL A 3 -8.99 -1.95 9.55
N VAL A 4 -10.03 -2.70 9.93
CA VAL A 4 -9.93 -4.16 10.07
C VAL A 4 -9.82 -4.79 8.69
N ASP A 5 -10.69 -4.39 7.76
CA ASP A 5 -10.65 -4.85 6.37
C ASP A 5 -9.31 -4.54 5.69
N PHE A 6 -8.73 -3.36 5.98
CA PHE A 6 -7.43 -2.93 5.45
C PHE A 6 -6.30 -3.83 5.98
N CYS A 7 -6.25 -4.06 7.29
CA CYS A 7 -5.25 -4.91 7.93
C CYS A 7 -5.36 -6.36 7.42
N ASP A 8 -6.59 -6.90 7.39
CA ASP A 8 -6.87 -8.25 6.89
C ASP A 8 -6.45 -8.39 5.43
N PHE A 9 -6.71 -7.39 4.59
CA PHE A 9 -6.29 -7.42 3.19
C PHE A 9 -4.78 -7.38 3.05
N CYS A 10 -4.08 -6.48 3.76
CA CYS A 10 -2.62 -6.43 3.71
C CYS A 10 -1.99 -7.75 4.16
N ASN A 11 -2.52 -8.36 5.22
CA ASN A 11 -2.05 -9.65 5.73
C ASN A 11 -2.41 -10.85 4.83
N SER A 12 -3.41 -10.70 3.95
CA SER A 12 -3.72 -11.71 2.93
C SER A 12 -2.72 -11.75 1.78
N LEU A 13 -1.92 -10.70 1.59
CA LEU A 13 -0.93 -10.64 0.52
C LEU A 13 0.29 -11.53 0.87
N PRO A 14 0.88 -12.26 -0.10
CA PRO A 14 2.01 -13.14 0.17
C PRO A 14 3.24 -12.40 0.67
N ASN A 15 3.97 -13.01 1.62
CA ASN A 15 5.27 -12.54 2.11
C ASN A 15 5.22 -11.10 2.66
N VAL A 16 4.14 -10.76 3.36
CA VAL A 16 3.99 -9.50 4.07
C VAL A 16 4.43 -9.63 5.52
N ASP A 17 5.18 -8.64 5.98
CA ASP A 17 5.52 -8.43 7.38
C ASP A 17 4.87 -7.12 7.86
N GLU A 18 4.37 -7.09 9.09
CA GLU A 18 3.91 -5.87 9.75
C GLU A 18 4.83 -5.45 10.90
N SER A 19 4.93 -4.15 11.15
CA SER A 19 5.78 -3.60 12.21
C SER A 19 5.35 -2.20 12.64
N LEU A 20 5.83 -1.77 13.81
CA LEU A 20 5.60 -0.44 14.40
C LEU A 20 6.93 0.35 14.46
N PRO A 21 7.53 0.73 13.31
CA PRO A 21 8.85 1.36 13.29
C PRO A 21 8.86 2.80 13.82
N PHE A 22 7.68 3.41 13.99
CA PHE A 22 7.49 4.79 14.45
C PHE A 22 6.84 4.85 15.84
N GLY A 23 7.04 3.80 16.65
CA GLY A 23 6.32 3.61 17.91
C GLY A 23 4.92 3.04 17.69
N ASP A 24 4.08 3.11 18.71
CA ASP A 24 2.85 2.31 18.80
C ASP A 24 1.65 2.92 18.04
N SER A 25 1.87 3.99 17.27
CA SER A 25 0.80 4.78 16.63
C SER A 25 0.64 4.53 15.12
N THR A 26 1.60 3.89 14.46
CA THR A 26 1.55 3.67 12.99
C THR A 26 1.95 2.25 12.62
N LEU A 27 0.98 1.47 12.16
CA LEU A 27 1.21 0.13 11.64
C LEU A 27 1.73 0.21 10.21
N VAL A 28 2.86 -0.44 9.95
CA VAL A 28 3.55 -0.41 8.65
C VAL A 28 3.66 -1.82 8.08
N TYR A 29 3.16 -1.99 6.86
CA TYR A 29 3.24 -3.21 6.07
C TYR A 29 4.39 -3.18 5.08
N LYS A 30 5.13 -4.28 5.02
CA LYS A 30 6.35 -4.44 4.22
C LYS A 30 6.30 -5.73 3.41
N VAL A 31 6.96 -5.72 2.25
CA VAL A 31 7.24 -6.89 1.44
C VAL A 31 8.72 -6.90 1.08
N GLY A 32 9.41 -8.02 1.32
CA GLY A 32 10.87 -8.12 1.14
C GLY A 32 11.63 -7.04 1.93
N GLY A 33 11.15 -6.70 3.13
CA GLY A 33 11.72 -5.65 3.99
C GLY A 33 11.49 -4.20 3.52
N ARG A 34 10.67 -3.97 2.49
CA ARG A 34 10.35 -2.64 1.95
C ARG A 34 8.88 -2.30 2.20
N MET A 35 8.63 -1.10 2.73
CA MET A 35 7.27 -0.63 3.01
C MET A 35 6.46 -0.44 1.73
N PHE A 36 5.19 -0.87 1.77
CA PHE A 36 4.21 -0.61 0.72
C PHE A 36 2.91 -0.01 1.26
N ALA A 37 2.56 -0.21 2.53
CA ALA A 37 1.39 0.43 3.11
C ALA A 37 1.62 0.81 4.58
N ALA A 38 0.88 1.80 5.07
CA ALA A 38 0.78 2.12 6.49
C ALA A 38 -0.59 2.69 6.86
N ILE A 39 -0.94 2.62 8.14
CA ILE A 39 -2.14 3.22 8.71
C ILE A 39 -1.83 3.75 10.11
N GLY A 40 -2.39 4.93 10.43
CA GLY A 40 -2.36 5.47 11.79
C GLY A 40 -3.38 4.75 12.67
N LEU A 41 -2.96 4.26 13.84
CA LEU A 41 -3.85 3.56 14.76
C LEU A 41 -4.69 4.52 15.62
N ASP A 42 -4.18 5.73 15.87
CA ASP A 42 -4.92 6.78 16.60
C ASP A 42 -5.98 7.47 15.71
N HIS A 43 -5.71 7.53 14.40
CA HIS A 43 -6.57 8.14 13.39
C HIS A 43 -6.66 7.23 12.15
N PRO A 44 -7.40 6.12 12.22
CA PRO A 44 -7.48 5.13 11.16
C PRO A 44 -8.59 5.47 10.15
N ASP A 45 -8.61 6.69 9.63
CA ASP A 45 -9.57 7.16 8.62
C ASP A 45 -9.01 7.12 7.19
N HIS A 46 -7.70 6.96 7.07
CA HIS A 46 -6.97 6.80 5.81
C HIS A 46 -5.80 5.83 5.97
N PHE A 47 -5.34 5.29 4.85
CA PHE A 47 -4.07 4.58 4.77
C PHE A 47 -3.14 5.25 3.77
N VAL A 48 -1.86 4.95 3.90
CA VAL A 48 -0.80 5.48 3.05
C VAL A 48 -0.28 4.37 2.15
N VAL A 49 -0.26 4.59 0.84
CA VAL A 49 0.27 3.62 -0.15
C VAL A 49 1.21 4.28 -1.14
N LYS A 50 2.17 3.49 -1.63
CA LYS A 50 3.09 3.90 -2.68
C LYS A 50 2.38 3.86 -4.03
N CYS A 51 2.72 4.79 -4.91
CA CYS A 51 2.14 4.91 -6.23
C CYS A 51 3.21 5.33 -7.24
N ASP A 52 3.02 4.94 -8.49
CA ASP A 52 3.76 5.54 -9.60
C ASP A 52 3.45 7.05 -9.69
N PRO A 53 4.44 7.93 -9.93
CA PRO A 53 4.21 9.38 -9.92
C PRO A 53 3.15 9.88 -10.90
N GLU A 54 3.06 9.29 -12.10
CA GLU A 54 2.08 9.73 -13.10
C GLU A 54 0.67 9.32 -12.64
N ARG A 55 0.52 8.07 -12.21
CA ARG A 55 -0.72 7.57 -11.61
C ARG A 55 -1.13 8.36 -10.37
N ALA A 56 -0.18 8.76 -9.53
CA ALA A 56 -0.47 9.51 -8.31
C ALA A 56 -1.12 10.87 -8.62
N ILE A 57 -0.70 11.54 -9.69
CA ILE A 57 -1.31 12.80 -10.14
C ILE A 57 -2.73 12.54 -10.64
N GLU A 58 -2.91 11.55 -11.53
CA GLU A 58 -4.22 11.21 -12.08
C GLU A 58 -5.25 10.83 -11.00
N LEU A 59 -4.84 10.07 -9.99
CA LEU A 59 -5.72 9.66 -8.90
C LEU A 59 -6.17 10.85 -8.04
N ARG A 60 -5.26 11.78 -7.74
CA ARG A 60 -5.57 12.99 -6.96
C ARG A 60 -6.48 13.96 -7.71
N ASP A 61 -6.34 14.02 -9.03
CA ASP A 61 -7.22 14.82 -9.88
C ASP A 61 -8.62 14.19 -9.98
N ARG A 62 -8.71 12.86 -9.91
CA ARG A 62 -9.97 12.12 -10.08
C ARG A 62 -10.77 11.98 -8.78
N TYR A 63 -10.10 11.78 -7.66
CA TYR A 63 -10.73 11.39 -6.40
C TYR A 63 -10.31 12.34 -5.27
N GLU A 64 -11.28 13.01 -4.67
CA GLU A 64 -11.05 13.85 -3.48
C GLU A 64 -10.47 13.04 -2.29
N GLN A 65 -10.72 11.73 -2.26
CA GLN A 65 -10.26 10.80 -1.24
C GLN A 65 -8.76 10.47 -1.38
N VAL A 66 -8.12 10.85 -2.50
CA VAL A 66 -6.70 10.59 -2.73
C VAL A 66 -5.95 11.91 -2.58
N GLN A 67 -5.12 12.00 -1.55
CA GLN A 67 -4.37 13.21 -1.22
C GLN A 67 -2.85 12.96 -1.20
N PRO A 68 -2.03 14.00 -1.39
CA PRO A 68 -0.58 13.86 -1.24
C PRO A 68 -0.20 13.45 0.18
N ALA A 69 0.50 12.33 0.34
CA ALA A 69 0.73 11.74 1.64
C ALA A 69 1.48 12.68 2.62
N TRP A 70 0.89 12.91 3.80
CA TRP A 70 1.52 13.66 4.87
C TRP A 70 2.71 12.89 5.46
N HIS A 71 3.79 13.57 5.85
CA HIS A 71 5.09 12.97 6.22
C HIS A 71 5.85 12.11 5.18
N PHE A 72 5.24 11.72 4.06
CA PHE A 72 5.91 10.96 3.00
C PHE A 72 6.37 11.82 1.81
N ASN A 73 7.14 11.22 0.91
CA ASN A 73 7.46 11.82 -0.37
C ASN A 73 6.19 11.85 -1.25
N LYS A 74 5.55 13.01 -1.29
CA LYS A 74 4.31 13.31 -2.02
C LYS A 74 4.37 13.03 -3.52
N ARG A 75 5.54 12.81 -4.11
CA ARG A 75 5.63 12.35 -5.50
C ARG A 75 5.24 10.89 -5.66
N HIS A 76 5.46 10.08 -4.63
CA HIS A 76 5.38 8.61 -4.71
C HIS A 76 4.38 7.99 -3.73
N TRP A 77 3.76 8.79 -2.87
CA TRP A 77 2.90 8.29 -1.81
C TRP A 77 1.61 9.08 -1.74
N ASN A 78 0.51 8.37 -1.55
CA ASN A 78 -0.84 8.90 -1.40
C ASN A 78 -1.41 8.53 -0.04
N ASP A 79 -2.10 9.48 0.59
CA ASP A 79 -3.11 9.18 1.60
C ASP A 79 -4.40 8.83 0.85
N ILE A 80 -5.05 7.74 1.24
CA ILE A 80 -6.33 7.31 0.68
C ILE A 80 -7.34 7.14 1.81
N TYR A 81 -8.36 7.99 1.80
CA TYR A 81 -9.45 7.98 2.77
C TYR A 81 -10.51 6.95 2.38
N PHE A 82 -10.98 6.16 3.34
CA PHE A 82 -12.07 5.19 3.14
C PHE A 82 -13.39 5.67 3.75
N ASP A 83 -13.81 6.88 3.33
CA ASP A 83 -15.06 7.56 3.74
C ASP A 83 -16.35 6.99 3.07
N GLY A 84 -16.23 5.85 2.39
CA GLY A 84 -17.30 5.18 1.65
C GLY A 84 -17.55 5.67 0.23
N ARG A 85 -16.80 6.67 -0.26
CA ARG A 85 -16.93 7.15 -1.66
C ARG A 85 -16.11 6.34 -2.66
N LEU A 86 -15.01 5.72 -2.21
CA LEU A 86 -14.28 4.70 -2.98
C LEU A 86 -14.81 3.32 -2.63
N THR A 87 -14.99 2.48 -3.66
CA THR A 87 -15.37 1.08 -3.46
C THR A 87 -14.22 0.28 -2.86
N ASP A 88 -14.54 -0.79 -2.13
CA ASP A 88 -13.52 -1.73 -1.61
C ASP A 88 -12.61 -2.27 -2.71
N ARG A 89 -13.16 -2.44 -3.93
CA ARG A 89 -12.37 -2.86 -5.09
C ARG A 89 -11.32 -1.83 -5.48
N GLU A 90 -11.67 -0.54 -5.49
CA GLU A 90 -10.73 0.55 -5.80
C GLU A 90 -9.66 0.65 -4.72
N LEU A 91 -10.04 0.58 -3.44
CA LEU A 91 -9.09 0.62 -2.32
C LEU A 91 -8.11 -0.56 -2.36
N ARG A 92 -8.62 -1.78 -2.56
CA ARG A 92 -7.78 -2.99 -2.71
C ARG A 92 -6.86 -2.87 -3.93
N ALA A 93 -7.32 -2.30 -5.04
CA ALA A 93 -6.50 -2.10 -6.22
C ALA A 93 -5.30 -1.17 -5.96
N GLU A 94 -5.46 -0.10 -5.19
CA GLU A 94 -4.35 0.80 -4.84
C GLU A 94 -3.34 0.14 -3.88
N ILE A 95 -3.82 -0.67 -2.93
CA ILE A 95 -2.95 -1.45 -2.03
C ILE A 95 -2.16 -2.49 -2.84
N THR A 96 -2.83 -3.23 -3.73
CA THR A 96 -2.19 -4.20 -4.63
C THR A 96 -1.18 -3.54 -5.56
N HIS A 97 -1.51 -2.39 -6.15
CA HIS A 97 -0.60 -1.63 -6.98
C HIS A 97 0.67 -1.26 -6.20
N SER A 98 0.53 -0.71 -5.00
CA SER A 98 1.65 -0.36 -4.13
C SER A 98 2.53 -1.58 -3.81
N TYR A 99 1.92 -2.69 -3.41
CA TYR A 99 2.61 -3.95 -3.11
C TYR A 99 3.48 -4.41 -4.28
N LEU A 100 2.90 -4.49 -5.48
CA LEU A 100 3.63 -4.92 -6.69
C LEU A 100 4.71 -3.92 -7.09
N LEU A 101 4.42 -2.62 -7.04
CA LEU A 101 5.37 -1.56 -7.35
C LEU A 101 6.61 -1.62 -6.46
N VAL A 102 6.41 -1.85 -5.16
CA VAL A 102 7.51 -1.98 -4.18
C VAL A 102 8.37 -3.19 -4.46
N ILE A 103 7.77 -4.35 -4.78
CA ILE A 103 8.53 -5.54 -5.18
C ILE A 103 9.39 -5.21 -6.40
N GLN A 104 8.78 -4.65 -7.45
CA GLN A 104 9.44 -4.39 -8.72
C GLN A 104 10.58 -3.38 -8.59
N GLN A 105 10.39 -2.30 -7.82
CA GLN A 105 11.31 -1.15 -7.82
C GLN A 105 12.25 -1.11 -6.62
N ASN A 106 11.87 -1.65 -5.46
CA ASN A 106 12.60 -1.40 -4.21
C ASN A 106 13.19 -2.65 -3.57
N VAL A 107 12.70 -3.85 -3.89
CA VAL A 107 13.24 -5.09 -3.33
C VAL A 107 14.56 -5.47 -4.01
N THR A 108 15.56 -5.77 -3.19
CA THR A 108 16.88 -6.26 -3.59
C THR A 108 17.30 -7.38 -2.63
N PRO A 109 18.04 -8.42 -3.07
CA PRO A 109 18.61 -8.62 -4.41
C PRO A 109 17.57 -9.03 -5.47
N LYS A 110 17.96 -9.03 -6.75
CA LYS A 110 17.08 -9.41 -7.88
C LYS A 110 16.47 -10.81 -7.71
N ALA A 111 17.19 -11.75 -7.10
CA ALA A 111 16.70 -13.09 -6.81
C ALA A 111 15.48 -13.07 -5.88
N LEU A 112 15.54 -12.32 -4.77
CA LEU A 112 14.42 -12.15 -3.84
C LEU A 112 13.23 -11.49 -4.53
N ARG A 113 13.48 -10.44 -5.33
CA ARG A 113 12.42 -9.80 -6.13
C ARG A 113 11.68 -10.81 -7.02
N LEU A 114 12.41 -11.66 -7.75
CA LEU A 114 11.82 -12.66 -8.63
C LEU A 114 10.99 -13.68 -7.84
N GLN A 115 11.49 -14.16 -6.70
CA GLN A 115 10.76 -15.07 -5.81
C GLN A 115 9.43 -14.47 -5.35
N LEU A 116 9.44 -13.20 -4.93
CA LEU A 116 8.23 -12.50 -4.48
C LEU A 116 7.22 -12.30 -5.61
N LEU A 117 7.67 -11.94 -6.83
CA LEU A 117 6.78 -11.82 -7.99
C LEU A 117 6.14 -13.15 -8.38
N ILE A 118 6.90 -14.25 -8.30
CA ILE A 118 6.35 -15.60 -8.53
C ILE A 118 5.29 -15.95 -7.49
N ALA A 119 5.55 -15.65 -6.22
CA ALA A 119 4.58 -15.90 -5.15
C ALA A 119 3.31 -15.04 -5.30
N ALA A 120 3.44 -13.77 -5.68
CA ALA A 120 2.31 -12.89 -5.94
C ALA A 120 1.45 -13.44 -7.09
N ASN A 121 2.08 -13.82 -8.20
CA ASN A 121 1.40 -14.35 -9.38
C ASN A 121 0.70 -15.70 -9.07
N ALA A 122 1.34 -16.58 -8.30
CA ALA A 122 0.73 -17.83 -7.84
C ALA A 122 -0.51 -17.61 -6.94
N ALA A 123 -0.59 -16.46 -6.27
CA ALA A 123 -1.76 -16.05 -5.49
C ALA A 123 -2.81 -15.27 -6.31
N GLY A 124 -2.65 -15.16 -7.62
CA GLY A 124 -3.54 -14.41 -8.51
C GLY A 124 -3.41 -12.89 -8.39
N ILE A 125 -2.30 -12.40 -7.83
CA ILE A 125 -2.00 -10.98 -7.70
C ILE A 125 -1.10 -10.59 -8.87
N GLU A 126 -1.71 -10.01 -9.90
CA GLU A 126 -1.05 -9.55 -11.12
C GLU A 126 -1.11 -8.02 -11.22
N GLY A 127 -0.14 -7.43 -11.91
CA GLY A 127 0.03 -5.98 -12.06
C GLY A 127 -0.16 -5.52 -13.50
#